data_AF-A0AAV8A8L8-F1
#
_entry.id   AF-A0AAV8A8L8-F1
#
_cell.length_a   1.000
_cell.length_b   1.000
_cell.length_c   1.000
_cell.angle_alpha   90.00
_cell.angle_beta   90.00
_cell.angle_gamma   90.00
#
_symmetry.space_group_name_H-M   'P 1'
#
loop_
_entity.id
_entity.type
_entity.pdbx_description
1 polymer ?
#
loop_
_entity_poly.entity_id
_entity_poly.type
_entity_poly.pdbx_seq_one_letter_code
_entity_poly.pdbx_strand_id
1 'polypeptide(L)'
;MNNTKTSSSKILEVKIVDQFGKDFKQLIVEYETPSAICGYVSPAVAIHLSQNLQVTEESQIESEAFENQLSILQKSSTIIGGVEKAMKYIQQDRDNYLKNYDKEFKKQSEKTHYKRDWVANYEIGDFIKANQLQDVIFIRQPEPRPNTLKHEEFRRYLLEKDFYRFGFYFERFKSENQNQFFSPLQWIEFQLLGEKLLNKTYVIDLQGHFCALRFLKIKKKKSSELQPTVVLFNSLINSNYSNRPILKKLAKMAFENIFAY
;
A
#
# COMPACT_ATOMS: atom_id res chain seq x y z
N MET A 1 18.56 28.20 -21.43
CA MET A 1 17.76 27.03 -21.02
C MET A 1 18.74 25.91 -20.70
N ASN A 2 18.97 25.63 -19.41
CA ASN A 2 19.90 24.60 -18.98
C ASN A 2 19.26 23.24 -19.22
N ASN A 3 19.86 22.48 -20.14
CA ASN A 3 19.46 21.12 -20.49
C ASN A 3 19.96 20.17 -19.38
N THR A 4 19.33 20.24 -18.20
CA THR A 4 19.62 19.31 -17.11
C THR A 4 19.16 17.93 -17.54
N LYS A 5 20.12 17.05 -17.88
CA LYS A 5 19.86 15.61 -18.02
C LYS A 5 19.16 15.13 -16.76
N THR A 6 17.86 14.88 -16.83
CA THR A 6 17.12 14.24 -15.77
C THR A 6 17.64 12.82 -15.64
N SER A 7 18.35 12.53 -14.54
CA SER A 7 18.73 11.17 -14.17
C SER A 7 17.47 10.30 -14.18
N SER A 8 17.47 9.20 -14.92
CA SER A 8 16.31 8.30 -14.97
C SER A 8 15.97 7.79 -13.57
N SER A 9 14.69 7.79 -13.22
CA SER A 9 14.22 7.26 -11.94
C SER A 9 14.51 5.77 -11.82
N LYS A 10 14.93 5.32 -10.63
CA LYS A 10 15.16 3.90 -10.31
C LYS A 10 13.94 3.31 -9.62
N ILE A 11 13.68 2.02 -9.85
CA ILE A 11 12.78 1.23 -9.00
C ILE A 11 13.66 0.31 -8.15
N LEU A 12 13.49 0.37 -6.83
CA LEU A 12 14.23 -0.44 -5.87
C LEU A 12 13.24 -1.24 -5.04
N GLU A 13 13.30 -2.57 -5.13
CA GLU A 13 12.61 -3.43 -4.19
C GLU A 13 13.54 -3.86 -3.07
N VAL A 14 13.06 -3.68 -1.84
CA VAL A 14 13.77 -4.07 -0.61
C VAL A 14 13.00 -5.15 0.12
N LYS A 15 13.72 -6.13 0.65
CA LYS A 15 13.15 -7.20 1.46
C LYS A 15 13.11 -6.77 2.92
N ILE A 16 11.93 -6.91 3.51
CA ILE A 16 11.68 -6.66 4.93
C ILE A 16 11.46 -8.01 5.63
N VAL A 17 10.70 -8.03 6.72
CA VAL A 17 10.27 -9.28 7.34
C VAL A 17 9.51 -10.20 6.37
N ASP A 18 9.77 -11.51 6.47
CA ASP A 18 9.04 -12.53 5.72
C ASP A 18 7.63 -12.73 6.29
N GLN A 19 6.61 -12.51 5.48
CA GLN A 19 5.22 -12.72 5.89
C GLN A 19 4.89 -14.17 6.27
N PHE A 20 5.69 -15.14 5.82
CA PHE A 20 5.55 -16.55 6.19
C PHE A 20 6.43 -16.95 7.39
N GLY A 21 7.08 -15.96 8.01
CA GLY A 21 7.94 -16.15 9.18
C GLY A 21 7.19 -16.75 10.37
N LYS A 22 7.92 -17.51 11.20
CA LYS A 22 7.34 -18.20 12.38
C LYS A 22 6.67 -17.25 13.37
N ASP A 23 7.10 -15.99 13.42
CA ASP A 23 6.64 -15.00 14.39
C ASP A 23 5.17 -14.61 14.17
N PHE A 24 4.63 -14.82 12.96
CA PHE A 24 3.22 -14.55 12.65
C PHE A 24 2.30 -15.76 12.81
N LYS A 25 2.84 -16.97 13.06
CA LYS A 25 2.04 -18.20 13.09
C LYS A 25 0.94 -18.17 14.14
N GLN A 26 1.22 -17.64 15.32
CA GLN A 26 0.22 -17.52 16.39
C GLN A 26 -0.93 -16.59 15.95
N LEU A 27 -0.61 -15.42 15.41
CA LEU A 27 -1.62 -14.47 14.92
C LEU A 27 -2.45 -15.06 13.78
N ILE A 28 -1.82 -15.78 12.84
CA ILE A 28 -2.53 -16.45 11.72
C ILE A 28 -3.58 -17.44 12.25
N VAL A 29 -3.22 -18.21 13.28
CA VAL A 29 -4.15 -19.16 13.93
C VAL A 29 -5.24 -18.42 14.70
N GLU A 30 -4.87 -17.42 15.50
CA GLU A 30 -5.79 -16.65 16.35
C GLU A 30 -6.87 -15.92 15.55
N TYR A 31 -6.49 -15.28 14.45
CA TYR A 31 -7.39 -14.50 13.59
C TYR A 31 -7.95 -15.30 12.40
N GLU A 32 -7.70 -16.62 12.35
CA GLU A 32 -8.18 -17.54 11.30
C GLU A 32 -7.91 -17.08 9.85
N THR A 33 -6.83 -16.34 9.61
CA THR A 33 -6.49 -15.80 8.29
C THR A 33 -5.66 -16.80 7.47
N PRO A 34 -5.60 -16.67 6.13
CA PRO A 34 -4.62 -17.39 5.31
C PRO A 34 -3.17 -17.08 5.71
N SER A 35 -2.25 -17.98 5.33
CA SER A 35 -0.83 -17.83 5.62
C SER A 35 -0.16 -16.66 4.91
N ALA A 36 -0.69 -16.25 3.76
CA ALA A 36 -0.28 -15.04 3.06
C ALA A 36 -0.96 -13.82 3.69
N ILE A 37 -0.20 -13.05 4.47
CA ILE A 37 -0.67 -11.95 5.30
C ILE A 37 -0.22 -10.56 4.82
N CYS A 38 0.17 -10.44 3.54
CA CYS A 38 0.66 -9.18 2.98
C CYS A 38 -0.31 -8.00 3.11
N GLY A 39 -1.62 -8.26 3.09
CA GLY A 39 -2.66 -7.24 3.32
C GLY A 39 -2.66 -6.66 4.73
N TYR A 40 -2.11 -7.37 5.72
CA TYR A 40 -1.93 -6.88 7.09
C TYR A 40 -0.52 -6.28 7.31
N VAL A 41 0.49 -6.90 6.69
CA VAL A 41 1.90 -6.46 6.79
C VAL A 41 2.12 -5.12 6.11
N SER A 42 1.59 -4.94 4.90
CA SER A 42 1.80 -3.71 4.12
C SER A 42 1.31 -2.43 4.80
N PRO A 43 0.08 -2.34 5.37
CA PRO A 43 -0.32 -1.15 6.11
C PRO A 43 0.48 -0.98 7.41
N ALA A 44 0.83 -2.06 8.12
CA ALA A 44 1.67 -1.97 9.32
C ALA A 44 3.05 -1.35 9.03
N VAL A 45 3.68 -1.78 7.93
CA VAL A 45 4.95 -1.21 7.45
C VAL A 45 4.76 0.24 7.00
N ALA A 46 3.68 0.54 6.28
CA ALA A 46 3.41 1.88 5.82
C ALA A 46 3.25 2.88 6.97
N ILE A 47 2.54 2.48 8.04
CA ILE A 47 2.40 3.24 9.28
C ILE A 47 3.78 3.47 9.91
N HIS A 48 4.55 2.40 10.11
CA HIS A 48 5.89 2.50 10.70
C HIS A 48 6.77 3.49 9.92
N LEU A 49 6.81 3.38 8.60
CA LEU A 49 7.56 4.27 7.73
C LEU A 49 7.05 5.73 7.79
N SER A 50 5.74 5.94 7.87
CA SER A 50 5.19 7.31 7.99
C SER A 50 5.62 8.01 9.28
N GLN A 51 5.82 7.24 10.36
CA GLN A 51 6.19 7.76 11.69
C GLN A 51 7.71 7.88 11.89
N ASN A 52 8.49 6.98 11.27
CA ASN A 52 9.90 6.80 11.61
C ASN A 52 10.87 7.15 10.45
N LEU A 53 10.42 7.13 9.20
CA LEU A 53 11.26 7.48 8.04
C LEU A 53 11.15 8.98 7.73
N GLN A 54 11.98 9.75 8.43
CA GLN A 54 12.13 11.18 8.22
C GLN A 54 12.78 11.48 6.87
N VAL A 55 12.15 12.37 6.11
CA VAL A 55 12.64 12.86 4.82
C VAL A 55 12.58 14.39 4.81
N THR A 56 13.39 15.02 3.97
CA THR A 56 13.29 16.47 3.76
C THR A 56 11.99 16.82 3.04
N GLU A 57 11.68 18.12 2.92
CA GLU A 57 10.48 18.57 2.20
C GLU A 57 10.43 18.10 0.74
N GLU A 58 11.59 17.81 0.14
CA GLU A 58 11.73 17.33 -1.22
C GLU A 58 11.89 15.79 -1.32
N SER A 59 11.47 15.06 -0.28
CA SER A 59 11.58 13.61 -0.17
C SER A 59 13.02 13.08 -0.23
N GLN A 60 14.00 13.88 0.20
CA GLN A 60 15.40 13.47 0.20
C GLN A 60 15.75 12.68 1.46
N ILE A 61 16.65 11.71 1.32
CA ILE A 61 17.19 10.92 2.42
C ILE A 61 18.64 10.52 2.17
N GLU A 62 19.45 10.51 3.23
CA GLU A 62 20.82 9.98 3.20
C GLU A 62 20.78 8.44 3.13
N SER A 63 21.66 7.83 2.32
CA SER A 63 21.67 6.37 2.13
C SER A 63 21.82 5.59 3.43
N GLU A 64 22.60 6.09 4.39
CA GLU A 64 22.80 5.46 5.71
C GLU A 64 21.53 5.47 6.56
N ALA A 65 20.79 6.58 6.57
CA ALA A 65 19.50 6.65 7.26
C ALA A 65 18.48 5.69 6.63
N PHE A 66 18.49 5.56 5.31
CA PHE A 66 17.65 4.60 4.60
C PHE A 66 18.01 3.15 4.96
N GLU A 67 19.30 2.78 4.89
CA GLU A 67 19.80 1.44 5.25
C GLU A 67 19.47 1.07 6.70
N ASN A 68 19.61 2.00 7.64
CA ASN A 68 19.23 1.80 9.04
C ASN A 68 17.75 1.42 9.17
N GLN A 69 16.86 2.11 8.45
CA GLN A 69 15.43 1.82 8.45
C GLN A 69 15.10 0.45 7.84
N LEU A 70 15.83 0.03 6.80
CA LEU A 70 15.70 -1.33 6.26
C LEU A 70 16.06 -2.40 7.31
N SER A 71 17.15 -2.20 8.04
CA SER A 71 17.58 -3.15 9.08
C SER A 71 16.56 -3.29 10.22
N ILE A 72 15.82 -2.21 10.53
CA ILE A 72 14.75 -2.20 11.53
C ILE A 72 13.54 -2.99 11.02
N LEU A 73 13.13 -2.79 9.76
CA LEU A 73 11.99 -3.48 9.16
C LEU A 73 12.21 -4.96 8.87
N GLN A 74 13.46 -5.44 8.91
CA GLN A 74 13.79 -6.87 8.84
C GLN A 74 13.50 -7.62 10.15
N LYS A 75 13.27 -6.89 11.26
CA LYS A 75 12.91 -7.48 12.56
C LYS A 75 11.40 -7.54 12.68
N SER A 76 10.84 -8.73 12.84
CA SER A 76 9.39 -8.95 13.00
C SER A 76 8.81 -8.17 14.17
N SER A 77 9.54 -8.06 15.28
CA SER A 77 9.15 -7.31 16.48
C SER A 77 8.85 -5.83 16.20
N THR A 78 9.40 -5.26 15.13
CA THR A 78 9.14 -3.88 14.72
C THR A 78 7.69 -3.66 14.28
N ILE A 79 7.09 -4.63 13.57
CA ILE A 79 5.79 -4.44 12.93
C ILE A 79 4.69 -5.38 13.45
N ILE A 80 5.04 -6.41 14.24
CA ILE A 80 4.10 -7.45 14.65
C ILE A 80 2.86 -6.90 15.36
N GLY A 81 3.00 -5.90 16.25
CA GLY A 81 1.85 -5.27 16.90
C GLY A 81 0.97 -4.48 15.92
N GLY A 82 1.55 -3.90 14.87
CA GLY A 82 0.79 -3.25 13.80
C GLY A 82 0.04 -4.27 12.93
N VAL A 83 0.66 -5.43 12.67
CA VAL A 83 0.03 -6.55 11.96
C VAL A 83 -1.15 -7.11 12.75
N GLU A 84 -0.97 -7.36 14.04
CA GLU A 84 -2.05 -7.80 14.94
C GLU A 84 -3.21 -6.81 14.96
N LYS A 85 -2.93 -5.51 15.06
CA LYS A 85 -3.96 -4.47 15.02
C LYS A 85 -4.78 -4.52 13.71
N ALA A 86 -4.11 -4.72 12.58
CA ALA A 86 -4.77 -4.85 11.28
C ALA A 86 -5.62 -6.13 11.19
N MET A 87 -5.10 -7.27 11.63
CA MET A 87 -5.84 -8.54 11.67
C MET A 87 -7.09 -8.44 12.54
N LYS A 88 -6.95 -7.87 13.73
CA LYS A 88 -8.07 -7.64 14.64
C LYS A 88 -9.15 -6.76 14.04
N TYR A 89 -8.76 -5.64 13.43
CA TYR A 89 -9.72 -4.72 12.80
C TYR A 89 -10.48 -5.41 11.67
N ILE A 90 -9.78 -6.04 10.73
CA ILE A 90 -10.39 -6.66 9.55
C ILE A 90 -11.30 -7.82 9.97
N GLN A 91 -10.88 -8.63 10.94
CA GLN A 91 -11.73 -9.72 11.46
C GLN A 91 -13.02 -9.19 12.09
N GLN A 92 -12.93 -8.10 12.87
CA GLN A 92 -14.10 -7.44 13.46
C GLN A 92 -15.02 -6.84 12.38
N ASP A 93 -14.45 -6.27 11.33
CA ASP A 93 -15.22 -5.69 10.23
C ASP A 93 -15.96 -6.77 9.44
N ARG A 94 -15.29 -7.89 9.13
CA ARG A 94 -15.91 -9.09 8.52
C ARG A 94 -17.04 -9.64 9.39
N ASP A 95 -16.85 -9.72 10.71
CA ASP A 95 -17.89 -10.14 11.66
C ASP A 95 -19.11 -9.22 11.62
N ASN A 96 -18.88 -7.91 11.60
CA ASN A 96 -19.94 -6.92 11.49
C ASN A 96 -20.68 -7.02 10.15
N TYR A 97 -19.95 -7.22 9.05
CA TYR A 97 -20.56 -7.42 7.73
C TYR A 97 -21.48 -8.65 7.73
N LEU A 98 -20.98 -9.79 8.21
CA LEU A 98 -21.78 -11.03 8.29
C LEU A 98 -23.03 -10.86 9.15
N LYS A 99 -22.94 -10.14 10.27
CA LYS A 99 -24.10 -9.84 11.13
C LYS A 99 -25.14 -8.98 10.41
N ASN A 100 -24.70 -7.97 9.65
CA ASN A 100 -25.59 -6.99 9.01
C ASN A 100 -26.14 -7.47 7.66
N TYR A 101 -25.41 -8.33 6.96
CA TYR A 101 -25.70 -8.81 5.60
C TYR A 101 -25.82 -10.33 5.51
N ASP A 102 -26.21 -10.98 6.60
CA ASP A 102 -26.32 -12.45 6.73
C ASP A 102 -27.08 -13.10 5.56
N LYS A 103 -28.15 -12.43 5.11
CA LYS A 103 -29.04 -12.89 4.03
C LYS A 103 -28.38 -12.96 2.65
N GLU A 104 -27.22 -12.32 2.46
CA GLU A 104 -26.47 -12.42 1.20
C GLU A 104 -25.75 -13.77 1.06
N PHE A 105 -25.52 -14.47 2.16
CA PHE A 105 -24.81 -15.75 2.21
C PHE A 105 -25.80 -16.90 2.25
N LYS A 106 -25.79 -17.76 1.23
CA LYS A 106 -26.76 -18.86 1.09
C LYS A 106 -26.42 -20.05 1.99
N LYS A 107 -25.14 -20.20 2.35
CA LYS A 107 -24.63 -21.36 3.09
C LYS A 107 -23.63 -20.93 4.16
N GLN A 108 -23.59 -21.67 5.27
CA GLN A 108 -22.59 -21.44 6.32
C GLN A 108 -21.15 -21.55 5.81
N SER A 109 -20.90 -22.43 4.84
CA SER A 109 -19.58 -22.56 4.21
C SER A 109 -19.13 -21.29 3.49
N GLU A 110 -20.04 -20.51 2.92
CA GLU A 110 -19.72 -19.22 2.27
C GLU A 110 -19.28 -18.19 3.31
N LYS A 111 -19.95 -18.15 4.48
CA LYS A 111 -19.56 -17.27 5.59
C LYS A 111 -18.18 -17.62 6.14
N THR A 112 -17.91 -18.92 6.32
CA THR A 112 -16.59 -19.41 6.74
C THR A 112 -15.52 -19.08 5.70
N HIS A 113 -15.83 -19.22 4.40
CA HIS A 113 -14.90 -18.87 3.34
C HIS A 113 -14.59 -17.37 3.33
N TYR A 114 -15.60 -16.50 3.40
CA TYR A 114 -15.43 -15.04 3.46
C TYR A 114 -14.53 -14.61 4.63
N LYS A 115 -14.73 -15.18 5.82
CA LYS A 115 -13.86 -14.91 6.98
C LYS A 115 -12.40 -15.27 6.75
N ARG A 116 -12.15 -16.34 6.01
CA ARG A 116 -10.82 -16.92 5.79
C ARG A 116 -10.24 -16.55 4.44
N ASP A 117 -10.87 -15.64 3.69
CA ASP A 117 -10.34 -15.23 2.39
C ASP A 117 -9.17 -14.26 2.58
N TRP A 118 -8.38 -14.07 1.52
CA TRP A 118 -7.34 -13.04 1.51
C TRP A 118 -7.95 -11.67 1.79
N VAL A 119 -7.11 -10.78 2.31
CA VAL A 119 -7.51 -9.38 2.53
C VAL A 119 -7.80 -8.75 1.17
N ALA A 120 -9.02 -8.26 1.01
CA ALA A 120 -9.43 -7.53 -0.17
C ALA A 120 -8.90 -6.09 -0.12
N ASN A 121 -8.79 -5.47 -1.31
CA ASN A 121 -8.30 -4.09 -1.41
C ASN A 121 -9.06 -3.14 -0.48
N TYR A 122 -10.39 -3.15 -0.50
CA TYR A 122 -11.18 -2.19 0.28
C TYR A 122 -10.96 -2.32 1.80
N GLU A 123 -10.67 -3.52 2.31
CA GLU A 123 -10.46 -3.76 3.74
C GLU A 123 -9.19 -3.06 4.25
N ILE A 124 -8.15 -2.98 3.42
CA ILE A 124 -6.95 -2.19 3.73
C ILE A 124 -7.30 -0.69 3.78
N GLY A 125 -8.10 -0.22 2.81
CA GLY A 125 -8.57 1.16 2.80
C GLY A 125 -9.37 1.51 4.06
N ASP A 126 -10.31 0.65 4.45
CA ASP A 126 -11.14 0.83 5.63
C ASP A 126 -10.30 0.78 6.92
N PHE A 127 -9.31 -0.11 7.02
CA PHE A 127 -8.36 -0.11 8.13
C PHE A 127 -7.58 1.21 8.23
N ILE A 128 -7.04 1.71 7.12
CA ILE A 128 -6.28 2.97 7.11
C ILE A 128 -7.19 4.14 7.51
N LYS A 129 -8.42 4.16 7.00
CA LYS A 129 -9.45 5.16 7.30
C LYS A 129 -9.82 5.17 8.79
N ALA A 130 -10.15 4.02 9.37
CA ALA A 130 -10.56 3.91 10.77
C ALA A 130 -9.43 4.30 11.75
N ASN A 131 -8.17 4.16 11.34
CA ASN A 131 -7.01 4.56 12.13
C ASN A 131 -6.55 6.00 11.87
N GLN A 132 -7.28 6.76 11.04
CA GLN A 132 -7.03 8.18 10.74
C GLN A 132 -5.58 8.45 10.26
N LEU A 133 -5.04 7.54 9.46
CA LEU A 133 -3.64 7.58 9.03
C LEU A 133 -3.46 8.52 7.81
N GLN A 134 -3.56 9.82 8.05
CA GLN A 134 -3.49 10.87 7.01
C GLN A 134 -2.14 10.95 6.26
N ASP A 135 -1.10 10.32 6.80
CA ASP A 135 0.23 10.21 6.19
C ASP A 135 0.42 8.94 5.34
N VAL A 136 -0.62 8.11 5.26
CA VAL A 136 -0.68 6.92 4.42
C VAL A 136 -1.71 7.12 3.32
N ILE A 137 -1.29 6.91 2.06
CA ILE A 137 -2.17 6.91 0.88
C ILE A 137 -2.23 5.49 0.34
N PHE A 138 -3.39 5.04 -0.13
CA PHE A 138 -3.50 3.73 -0.73
C PHE A 138 -3.61 3.82 -2.25
N ILE A 139 -2.72 3.14 -2.97
CA ILE A 139 -2.74 2.98 -4.42
C ILE A 139 -3.47 1.68 -4.74
N ARG A 140 -4.67 1.80 -5.28
CA ARG A 140 -5.58 0.69 -5.53
C ARG A 140 -5.63 0.36 -7.01
N GLN A 141 -5.62 -0.94 -7.33
CA GLN A 141 -5.99 -1.40 -8.67
C GLN A 141 -7.43 -1.92 -8.62
N PRO A 142 -8.32 -1.48 -9.52
CA PRO A 142 -9.65 -2.04 -9.61
C PRO A 142 -9.59 -3.54 -9.96
N GLU A 143 -10.54 -4.34 -9.46
CA GLU A 143 -10.59 -5.78 -9.74
C GLU A 143 -10.72 -6.02 -11.26
N PRO A 144 -9.79 -6.73 -11.91
CA PRO A 144 -9.84 -6.94 -13.35
C PRO A 144 -11.06 -7.74 -13.84
N ARG A 145 -11.72 -8.50 -12.96
CA ARG A 145 -12.89 -9.34 -13.30
C ARG A 145 -14.14 -8.93 -12.51
N PRO A 146 -14.76 -7.77 -12.82
CA PRO A 146 -15.90 -7.27 -12.05
C PRO A 146 -17.12 -8.21 -12.08
N ASN A 147 -17.22 -9.06 -13.09
CA ASN A 147 -18.29 -10.05 -13.22
C ASN A 147 -18.19 -11.24 -12.25
N THR A 148 -17.05 -11.43 -11.58
CA THR A 148 -16.89 -12.49 -10.56
C THR A 148 -17.15 -12.02 -9.14
N LEU A 149 -17.31 -10.70 -8.95
CA LEU A 149 -17.47 -10.08 -7.63
C LEU A 149 -18.80 -10.46 -6.98
N LYS A 150 -18.77 -10.62 -5.66
CA LYS A 150 -19.94 -10.94 -4.84
C LYS A 150 -19.98 -10.05 -3.60
N HIS A 151 -21.13 -10.03 -2.93
CA HIS A 151 -21.30 -9.42 -1.60
C HIS A 151 -20.74 -7.99 -1.52
N GLU A 152 -19.86 -7.76 -0.56
CA GLU A 152 -19.22 -6.49 -0.32
C GLU A 152 -18.38 -6.03 -1.51
N GLU A 153 -17.62 -6.92 -2.14
CA GLU A 153 -16.75 -6.58 -3.28
C GLU A 153 -17.55 -5.97 -4.43
N PHE A 154 -18.75 -6.51 -4.71
CA PHE A 154 -19.63 -5.96 -5.74
C PHE A 154 -20.14 -4.56 -5.38
N ARG A 155 -20.47 -4.31 -4.11
CA ARG A 155 -20.86 -2.97 -3.63
C ARG A 155 -19.71 -1.98 -3.80
N ARG A 156 -18.48 -2.39 -3.48
CA ARG A 156 -17.28 -1.56 -3.61
C ARG A 156 -16.94 -1.28 -5.07
N TYR A 157 -17.09 -2.26 -5.96
CA TYR A 157 -16.89 -2.08 -7.40
C TYR A 157 -17.70 -0.90 -7.97
N LEU A 158 -18.95 -0.71 -7.53
CA LEU A 158 -19.78 0.40 -8.03
C LEU A 158 -19.20 1.79 -7.71
N LEU A 159 -18.40 1.90 -6.64
CA LEU A 159 -17.68 3.14 -6.27
C LEU A 159 -16.41 3.34 -7.09
N GLU A 160 -15.86 2.26 -7.64
CA GLU A 160 -14.53 2.23 -8.25
C GLU A 160 -14.57 2.20 -9.78
N LYS A 161 -15.73 1.91 -10.37
CA LYS A 161 -15.91 1.68 -11.81
C LYS A 161 -15.34 2.79 -12.71
N ASP A 162 -15.37 4.05 -12.26
CA ASP A 162 -14.90 5.20 -13.05
C ASP A 162 -13.36 5.27 -13.13
N PHE A 163 -12.66 4.55 -12.25
CA PHE A 163 -11.20 4.48 -12.22
C PHE A 163 -10.61 3.35 -13.10
N TYR A 164 -11.44 2.45 -13.63
CA TYR A 164 -10.97 1.32 -14.46
C TYR A 164 -10.15 1.78 -15.67
N ARG A 165 -10.53 2.90 -16.28
CA ARG A 165 -9.81 3.48 -17.43
C ARG A 165 -8.35 3.85 -17.13
N PHE A 166 -7.98 4.01 -15.86
CA PHE A 166 -6.62 4.36 -15.45
C PHE A 166 -5.80 3.14 -15.02
N GLY A 167 -6.44 2.01 -14.74
CA GLY A 167 -5.83 0.80 -14.18
C GLY A 167 -5.45 0.90 -12.70
N PHE A 168 -5.35 2.11 -12.14
CA PHE A 168 -5.18 2.35 -10.70
C PHE A 168 -5.69 3.75 -10.31
N TYR A 169 -5.90 3.95 -9.01
CA TYR A 169 -6.28 5.23 -8.42
C TYR A 169 -5.72 5.36 -7.01
N PHE A 170 -5.83 6.55 -6.44
CA PHE A 170 -5.36 6.87 -5.11
C PHE A 170 -6.54 7.08 -4.17
N GLU A 171 -6.42 6.57 -2.96
CA GLU A 171 -7.34 6.81 -1.86
C GLU A 171 -6.57 7.52 -0.72
N ARG A 172 -7.03 8.73 -0.38
CA ARG A 172 -6.52 9.52 0.74
C ARG A 172 -7.58 9.61 1.83
N PHE A 173 -7.15 9.56 3.08
CA PHE A 173 -8.00 9.54 4.26
C PHE A 173 -7.88 10.89 4.99
N LYS A 174 -8.93 11.71 4.97
CA LYS A 174 -8.96 13.02 5.66
C LYS A 174 -9.47 12.88 7.09
N SER A 175 -10.52 12.07 7.28
CA SER A 175 -11.08 11.74 8.59
C SER A 175 -11.79 10.39 8.52
N GLU A 176 -12.27 9.91 9.68
CA GLU A 176 -13.05 8.68 9.79
C GLU A 176 -14.26 8.65 8.84
N ASN A 177 -14.84 9.79 8.51
CA ASN A 177 -16.02 9.89 7.63
C ASN A 177 -15.71 10.46 6.24
N GLN A 178 -14.44 10.75 5.93
CA GLN A 178 -14.06 11.38 4.66
C GLN A 178 -12.81 10.73 4.07
N ASN A 179 -13.02 9.95 3.01
CA ASN A 179 -11.98 9.59 2.07
C ASN A 179 -12.14 10.39 0.78
N GLN A 180 -11.03 10.58 0.08
CA GLN A 180 -10.97 11.21 -1.23
C GLN A 180 -10.30 10.24 -2.20
N PHE A 181 -11.04 9.87 -3.23
CA PHE A 181 -10.50 9.14 -4.37
C PHE A 181 -10.04 10.12 -5.44
N PHE A 182 -8.90 9.83 -6.06
CA PHE A 182 -8.40 10.65 -7.14
C PHE A 182 -7.60 9.83 -8.16
N SER A 183 -7.74 10.24 -9.41
CA SER A 183 -7.08 9.63 -10.56
C SER A 183 -5.58 9.95 -10.60
N PRO A 184 -4.79 9.23 -11.42
CA PRO A 184 -3.39 9.57 -11.64
C PRO A 184 -3.14 11.02 -12.10
N LEU A 185 -4.05 11.58 -12.90
CA LEU A 185 -3.94 12.98 -13.35
C LEU A 185 -4.11 13.95 -12.18
N GLN A 186 -5.14 13.74 -11.36
CA GLN A 186 -5.37 14.56 -10.16
C GLN A 186 -4.23 14.44 -9.14
N TRP A 187 -3.57 13.28 -9.04
CA TRP A 187 -2.38 13.13 -8.19
C TRP A 187 -1.25 14.07 -8.64
N ILE A 188 -1.00 14.16 -9.96
CA ILE A 188 0.00 15.09 -10.52
C ILE A 188 -0.42 16.54 -10.27
N GLU A 189 -1.71 16.87 -10.48
CA GLU A 189 -2.24 18.20 -10.21
C GLU A 189 -2.02 18.63 -8.76
N PHE A 190 -2.34 17.78 -7.78
CA PHE A 190 -2.10 18.07 -6.37
C PHE A 190 -0.61 18.29 -6.07
N GLN A 191 0.27 17.47 -6.65
CA GLN A 191 1.72 17.64 -6.50
C GLN A 191 2.20 18.98 -7.09
N LEU A 192 1.68 19.40 -8.25
CA LEU A 192 1.98 20.70 -8.88
C LEU A 192 1.43 21.89 -8.09
N LEU A 193 0.30 21.71 -7.39
CA LEU A 193 -0.28 22.69 -6.47
C LEU A 193 0.45 22.76 -5.12
N GLY A 194 1.56 22.02 -4.96
CA GLY A 194 2.40 22.06 -3.78
C GLY A 194 1.97 21.11 -2.67
N GLU A 195 1.02 20.19 -2.93
CA GLU A 195 0.79 19.10 -1.98
C GLU A 195 2.04 18.23 -1.88
N LYS A 196 2.51 17.99 -0.66
CA LYS A 196 3.72 17.19 -0.38
C LYS A 196 3.44 15.68 -0.50
N LEU A 197 2.82 15.23 -1.59
CA LEU A 197 2.40 13.83 -1.76
C LEU A 197 3.59 12.88 -1.86
N LEU A 198 4.73 13.33 -2.42
CA LEU A 198 5.96 12.53 -2.44
C LEU A 198 6.50 12.18 -1.03
N ASN A 199 6.18 12.99 -0.01
CA ASN A 199 6.62 12.73 1.37
C ASN A 199 5.74 11.69 2.09
N LYS A 200 4.59 11.34 1.52
CA LYS A 200 3.66 10.37 2.11
C LYS A 200 4.19 8.95 1.98
N THR A 201 3.71 8.07 2.85
CA THR A 201 3.89 6.64 2.66
C THR A 201 2.70 6.07 1.91
N TYR A 202 2.96 5.07 1.08
CA TYR A 202 1.92 4.43 0.29
C TYR A 202 1.76 2.97 0.70
N VAL A 203 0.54 2.47 0.67
CA VAL A 203 0.28 1.05 0.42
C VAL A 203 -0.03 0.91 -1.06
N ILE A 204 0.34 -0.21 -1.69
CA ILE A 204 0.04 -0.46 -3.09
C ILE A 204 -0.44 -1.90 -3.29
N ASP A 205 -1.54 -2.05 -4.01
CA ASP A 205 -1.95 -3.31 -4.60
C ASP A 205 -1.18 -3.57 -5.90
N LEU A 206 -0.57 -4.75 -6.02
CA LEU A 206 0.16 -5.22 -7.19
C LEU A 206 -0.55 -6.38 -7.91
N GLN A 207 -1.88 -6.48 -7.75
CA GLN A 207 -2.75 -7.54 -8.26
C GLN A 207 -2.35 -8.92 -7.74
N GLY A 208 -2.67 -9.15 -6.48
CA GLY A 208 -2.39 -10.41 -5.78
C GLY A 208 -1.24 -10.35 -4.78
N HIS A 209 -0.68 -9.16 -4.54
CA HIS A 209 0.25 -8.91 -3.45
C HIS A 209 0.24 -7.44 -3.05
N PHE A 210 0.36 -7.17 -1.75
CA PHE A 210 0.42 -5.82 -1.21
C PHE A 210 1.80 -5.47 -0.71
N CYS A 211 2.22 -4.24 -0.96
CA CYS A 211 3.48 -3.69 -0.48
C CYS A 211 3.29 -2.31 0.13
N ALA A 212 4.22 -1.91 1.01
CA ALA A 212 4.41 -0.49 1.28
C ALA A 212 5.34 0.12 0.21
N LEU A 213 5.17 1.41 -0.05
CA LEU A 213 5.89 2.14 -1.10
C LEU A 213 6.26 3.55 -0.64
N ARG A 214 7.45 4.02 -1.04
CA ARG A 214 7.90 5.41 -0.86
C ARG A 214 8.51 5.95 -2.16
N PHE A 215 8.27 7.24 -2.42
CA PHE A 215 9.01 7.99 -3.42
C PHE A 215 10.14 8.75 -2.70
N LEU A 216 11.39 8.45 -3.04
CA LEU A 216 12.56 9.00 -2.35
C LEU A 216 13.58 9.53 -3.35
N LYS A 217 14.31 10.58 -2.95
CA LYS A 217 15.55 11.02 -3.60
C LYS A 217 16.71 10.61 -2.70
N ILE A 218 17.33 9.46 -3.00
CA ILE A 218 18.37 8.89 -2.14
C ILE A 218 19.72 9.51 -2.50
N LYS A 219 20.36 10.14 -1.54
CA LYS A 219 21.72 10.69 -1.69
C LYS A 219 22.74 9.61 -1.37
N LYS A 220 23.65 9.34 -2.31
CA LYS A 220 24.70 8.32 -2.11
C LYS A 220 25.83 8.88 -1.24
N LYS A 221 26.40 8.02 -0.40
CA LYS A 221 27.61 8.33 0.38
C LYS A 221 28.71 8.88 -0.55
N LYS A 222 29.24 10.06 -0.22
CA LYS A 222 30.28 10.78 -0.99
C LYS A 222 29.86 11.33 -2.36
N SER A 223 28.56 11.34 -2.69
CA SER A 223 28.04 12.02 -3.88
C SER A 223 27.08 13.14 -3.48
N SER A 224 27.12 14.25 -4.21
CA SER A 224 26.08 15.28 -4.15
C SER A 224 24.86 14.92 -4.99
N GLU A 225 24.95 13.84 -5.79
CA GLU A 225 23.87 13.40 -6.66
C GLU A 225 22.74 12.73 -5.87
N LEU A 226 21.53 13.21 -6.12
CA LEU A 226 20.28 12.62 -5.63
C LEU A 226 19.76 11.65 -6.68
N GLN A 227 19.49 10.40 -6.31
CA GLN A 227 18.88 9.41 -7.18
C GLN A 227 17.36 9.33 -6.91
N PRO A 228 16.50 9.78 -7.84
CA PRO A 228 15.07 9.55 -7.74
C PRO A 228 14.79 8.05 -7.76
N THR A 229 14.06 7.56 -6.76
CA THR A 229 13.85 6.14 -6.51
C THR A 229 12.43 5.87 -6.02
N VAL A 230 11.72 4.96 -6.68
CA VAL A 230 10.52 4.32 -6.14
C VAL A 230 10.98 3.12 -5.30
N VAL A 231 10.79 3.17 -3.99
CA VAL A 231 11.16 2.09 -3.08
C VAL A 231 9.93 1.26 -2.73
N LEU A 232 9.99 -0.03 -3.03
CA LEU A 232 8.97 -1.02 -2.71
C LEU A 232 9.44 -1.90 -1.54
N PHE A 233 8.71 -1.88 -0.44
CA PHE A 233 9.00 -2.70 0.75
C PHE A 233 8.19 -3.99 0.68
N ASN A 234 8.86 -5.10 0.40
CA ASN A 234 8.23 -6.37 0.08
C ASN A 234 8.50 -7.44 1.16
N SER A 235 7.43 -8.03 1.68
CA SER A 235 7.47 -9.14 2.66
C SER A 235 7.52 -10.54 2.03
N LEU A 236 7.54 -10.66 0.70
CA LEU A 236 7.84 -11.90 -0.02
C LEU A 236 9.33 -11.99 -0.35
N ILE A 237 10.07 -12.84 0.36
CA ILE A 237 11.52 -12.97 0.19
C ILE A 237 11.91 -13.50 -1.20
N ASN A 238 11.19 -14.50 -1.70
CA ASN A 238 11.54 -15.24 -2.94
C ASN A 238 10.81 -14.75 -4.20
N SER A 239 10.30 -13.52 -4.20
CA SER A 239 9.59 -12.95 -5.37
C SER A 239 10.21 -11.63 -5.79
N ASN A 240 9.89 -11.12 -6.98
CA ASN A 240 10.33 -9.80 -7.42
C ASN A 240 9.19 -9.11 -8.17
N TYR A 241 8.78 -7.96 -7.63
CA TYR A 241 7.71 -7.10 -8.13
C TYR A 241 8.24 -5.77 -8.69
N SER A 242 9.54 -5.50 -8.64
CA SER A 242 10.13 -4.24 -9.16
C SER A 242 9.90 -4.02 -10.66
N ASN A 243 9.60 -5.09 -11.42
CA ASN A 243 9.32 -5.02 -12.86
C ASN A 243 7.84 -4.73 -13.20
N ARG A 244 6.96 -4.56 -12.20
CA ARG A 244 5.53 -4.34 -12.44
C ARG A 244 5.30 -3.03 -13.23
N PRO A 245 4.49 -3.04 -14.31
CA PRO A 245 4.25 -1.85 -15.13
C PRO A 245 3.76 -0.62 -14.35
N ILE A 246 2.90 -0.84 -13.34
CA ILE A 246 2.40 0.24 -12.47
C ILE A 246 3.53 1.02 -11.79
N LEU A 247 4.60 0.36 -11.35
CA LEU A 247 5.73 1.03 -10.69
C LEU A 247 6.50 1.94 -11.65
N LYS A 248 6.62 1.56 -12.92
CA LYS A 248 7.22 2.42 -13.95
C LYS A 248 6.35 3.64 -14.24
N LYS A 249 5.02 3.46 -14.28
CA LYS A 249 4.06 4.58 -14.43
C LYS A 249 4.17 5.53 -13.23
N LEU A 250 4.17 5.00 -12.01
CA LEU A 250 4.33 5.80 -10.78
C LEU A 250 5.68 6.54 -10.72
N ALA A 251 6.78 5.92 -11.17
CA ALA A 251 8.09 6.57 -11.19
C ALA A 251 8.10 7.80 -12.13
N LYS A 252 7.52 7.67 -13.33
CA LYS A 252 7.35 8.79 -14.27
C LYS A 252 6.44 9.88 -13.72
N MET A 253 5.33 9.51 -13.07
CA MET A 253 4.44 10.48 -12.44
C MET A 253 5.16 11.25 -11.34
N ALA A 254 5.88 10.55 -10.47
CA ALA A 254 6.51 11.14 -9.29
C ALA A 254 7.71 12.04 -9.59
N PHE A 255 8.50 11.71 -10.63
CA PHE A 255 9.78 12.38 -10.87
C PHE A 255 9.89 13.10 -12.21
N GLU A 256 9.01 12.79 -13.16
CA GLU A 256 8.96 13.45 -14.48
C GLU A 256 7.69 14.29 -14.66
N ASN A 257 6.70 14.18 -13.74
CA ASN A 257 5.35 14.75 -13.88
C ASN A 257 4.65 14.30 -15.18
N ILE A 258 4.96 13.09 -15.65
CA ILE A 258 4.40 12.53 -16.88
C ILE A 258 3.46 11.38 -16.54
N PHE A 259 2.23 11.45 -17.05
CA PHE A 259 1.35 10.30 -17.16
C PHE A 259 1.20 9.92 -18.63
N ALA A 260 1.64 8.71 -18.99
CA ALA A 260 1.45 8.15 -20.32
C ALA A 260 0.38 7.04 -20.25
N TYR A 261 -0.64 7.16 -21.11
CA TYR A 261 -1.71 6.18 -21.27
C TYR A 261 -1.14 4.81 -21.68
#